data_AF-K7WXE8-F1
#
_entry.id   AF-K7WXE8-F1
#
_cell.length_a   1.000
_cell.length_b   1.000
_cell.length_c   1.000
_cell.angle_alpha   90.00
_cell.angle_beta   90.00
_cell.angle_gamma   90.00
#
_symmetry.space_group_name_H-M   'P 1'
#
loop_
_entity.id
_entity.type
_entity.pdbx_description
1 polymer ?
#
loop_
_entity_poly.entity_id
_entity_poly.type
_entity_poly.pdbx_seq_one_letter_code
_entity_poly.pdbx_strand_id
1 'polypeptide(L)'
;MGSQRKMYWELDFYSRPILDENQKKVWEMLVCESPVDIGTQTDSLFRYAKYCPSTQVNSGWLRTAIQEAIEEAGASPTKIRFFRRQMNNMITKSCEDVGVPAVPSRRTLVLNQWIQQRMKEVYPQEPGYQGVANPSVRLDKPLPQRLPDALEGKQWAFVTLEASDLAQMPDWEIGFGEAFPLELAELRPETRIPGILIFSPRALPIAGWMSGLEMAYLHFDTKQGNRLILETGATESWVVANIRTPELLAEAQGFTVAKEQANGVHFIGVQSDPQSQDFAGFWLLQEINLP
;
A
#
# COMPACT_ATOMS: atom_id res chain seq x y z
N MET A 1 2.46 1.43 29.47
CA MET A 1 1.87 0.38 28.62
C MET A 1 2.82 0.20 27.45
N GLY A 2 3.46 -0.96 27.32
CA GLY A 2 4.43 -1.21 26.25
C GLY A 2 3.76 -1.00 24.90
N SER A 3 4.38 -0.20 24.03
CA SER A 3 3.93 -0.02 22.65
C SER A 3 3.97 -1.38 21.97
N GLN A 4 2.83 -2.03 21.84
CA GLN A 4 2.72 -3.30 21.13
C GLN A 4 3.07 -2.99 19.67
N ARG A 5 4.13 -3.62 19.16
CA ARG A 5 4.59 -3.43 17.78
C ARG A 5 3.41 -3.60 16.83
N LYS A 6 3.14 -2.58 16.01
CA LYS A 6 2.10 -2.64 14.97
C LYS A 6 2.51 -3.72 13.96
N MET A 7 1.80 -4.84 13.96
CA MET A 7 1.98 -5.91 12.98
C MET A 7 0.78 -5.86 12.04
N TYR A 8 1.01 -5.53 10.77
CA TYR A 8 -0.03 -5.50 9.75
C TYR A 8 0.22 -6.61 8.76
N TRP A 9 -0.85 -7.23 8.27
CA TRP A 9 -0.77 -8.24 7.23
C TRP A 9 -1.41 -7.76 5.94
N GLU A 10 -1.04 -8.38 4.83
CA GLU A 10 -1.61 -8.18 3.50
C GLU A 10 -2.14 -9.53 3.00
N LEU A 11 -3.40 -9.59 2.56
CA LEU A 11 -4.08 -10.81 2.16
C LEU A 11 -4.62 -10.75 0.74
N ASP A 12 -4.41 -11.83 -0.01
CA ASP A 12 -5.10 -12.14 -1.27
C ASP A 12 -5.78 -13.50 -1.16
N PHE A 13 -7.04 -13.57 -1.57
CA PHE A 13 -7.75 -14.85 -1.71
C PHE A 13 -8.44 -14.88 -3.08
N TYR A 14 -7.84 -15.56 -4.05
CA TYR A 14 -8.33 -15.54 -5.42
C TYR A 14 -7.96 -16.78 -6.22
N SER A 15 -8.65 -17.01 -7.34
CA SER A 15 -8.32 -18.11 -8.26
C SER A 15 -6.95 -17.90 -8.92
N ARG A 16 -6.17 -18.97 -9.04
CA ARG A 16 -4.86 -19.04 -9.71
C ARG A 16 -4.99 -19.56 -11.13
N PRO A 17 -4.01 -19.32 -12.01
CA PRO A 17 -4.00 -19.82 -13.39
C PRO A 17 -3.74 -21.34 -13.49
N ILE A 18 -4.38 -22.11 -12.60
CA ILE A 18 -4.19 -23.55 -12.39
C ILE A 18 -5.57 -24.20 -12.43
N LEU A 19 -5.68 -25.30 -13.17
CA LEU A 19 -6.86 -26.16 -13.17
C LEU A 19 -6.54 -27.47 -12.45
N ASP A 20 -7.49 -27.95 -11.65
CA ASP A 20 -7.41 -29.28 -11.05
C ASP A 20 -7.72 -30.39 -12.08
N GLU A 21 -7.64 -31.64 -11.64
CA GLU A 21 -7.93 -32.84 -12.44
C GLU A 21 -9.34 -32.83 -13.06
N ASN A 22 -10.28 -32.10 -12.46
CA ASN A 22 -11.66 -31.95 -12.91
C ASN A 22 -11.89 -30.69 -13.77
N GLN A 23 -10.82 -30.05 -14.23
CA GLN A 23 -10.85 -28.80 -15.00
C GLN A 23 -11.53 -27.63 -14.24
N LYS A 24 -11.42 -27.61 -12.91
CA LYS A 24 -11.91 -26.52 -12.07
C LYS A 24 -10.76 -25.62 -11.62
N LYS A 25 -11.05 -24.33 -11.44
CA LYS A 25 -10.07 -23.34 -10.98
C LYS A 25 -9.59 -23.67 -9.57
N VAL A 26 -8.27 -23.68 -9.36
CA VAL A 26 -7.70 -23.72 -8.01
C VAL A 26 -7.67 -22.32 -7.43
N TRP A 27 -8.09 -22.18 -6.17
CA TRP A 27 -7.99 -20.94 -5.39
C TRP A 27 -6.81 -21.02 -4.45
N GLU A 28 -6.34 -19.88 -3.98
CA GLU A 28 -5.27 -19.82 -3.00
C GLU A 28 -5.46 -18.60 -2.10
N MET A 29 -5.23 -18.81 -0.80
CA MET A 29 -5.03 -17.72 0.15
C MET A 29 -3.52 -17.48 0.28
N LEU A 30 -3.12 -16.22 0.10
CA LEU A 30 -1.80 -15.72 0.43
C LEU A 30 -1.96 -14.68 1.52
N VAL A 31 -1.13 -14.76 2.56
CA VAL A 31 -1.02 -13.73 3.58
C VAL A 31 0.44 -13.48 3.92
N CYS A 32 0.84 -12.23 4.04
CA CYS A 32 2.20 -11.86 4.40
C CYS A 32 2.23 -10.65 5.32
N GLU A 33 3.30 -10.51 6.10
CA GLU A 33 3.52 -9.34 6.93
C GLU A 33 3.88 -8.11 6.08
N SER A 34 3.29 -6.98 6.43
CA SER A 34 3.52 -5.68 5.82
C SER A 34 4.60 -4.94 6.62
N PRO A 35 5.69 -4.47 6.00
CA PRO A 35 6.64 -3.62 6.68
C PRO A 35 6.00 -2.28 7.02
N VAL A 36 6.32 -1.76 8.20
CA VAL A 36 5.84 -0.44 8.67
C VAL A 36 6.97 0.57 8.85
N ASP A 37 8.22 0.11 8.79
CA ASP A 37 9.44 0.89 8.98
C ASP A 37 10.45 0.61 7.86
N ILE A 38 11.27 1.61 7.53
CA ILE A 38 12.28 1.51 6.46
C ILE A 38 13.40 0.52 6.77
N GLY A 39 13.70 0.28 8.05
CA GLY A 39 14.73 -0.65 8.50
C GLY A 39 14.26 -2.11 8.63
N THR A 40 13.03 -2.42 8.22
CA THR A 40 12.48 -3.78 8.33
C THR A 40 13.28 -4.75 7.44
N GLN A 41 13.70 -5.89 7.97
CA GLN A 41 14.36 -6.92 7.14
C GLN A 41 13.31 -7.70 6.36
N THR A 42 13.32 -7.58 5.03
CA THR A 42 12.26 -8.13 4.18
C THR A 42 12.20 -9.66 4.19
N ASP A 43 13.35 -10.33 4.29
CA ASP A 43 13.45 -11.80 4.39
C ASP A 43 12.88 -12.37 5.70
N SER A 44 12.70 -11.52 6.72
CA SER A 44 12.15 -11.94 8.02
C SER A 44 10.62 -11.87 8.08
N LEU A 45 9.98 -11.29 7.07
CA LEU A 45 8.54 -11.07 7.04
C LEU A 45 7.79 -12.41 6.95
N PHE A 46 6.81 -12.60 7.85
CA PHE A 46 5.97 -13.79 7.81
C PHE A 46 5.24 -13.92 6.46
N ARG A 47 5.14 -15.14 5.95
CA ARG A 47 4.41 -15.48 4.72
C ARG A 47 3.72 -16.84 4.88
N TYR A 48 2.45 -16.92 4.52
CA TYR A 48 1.67 -18.14 4.53
C TYR A 48 0.83 -18.26 3.26
N ALA A 49 0.85 -19.45 2.66
CA ALA A 49 0.15 -19.76 1.42
C ALA A 49 -0.62 -21.07 1.57
N LYS A 50 -1.90 -21.08 1.17
CA LYS A 50 -2.74 -22.28 1.22
C LYS A 50 -3.67 -22.38 0.02
N TYR A 51 -3.53 -23.46 -0.74
CA TYR A 51 -4.46 -23.78 -1.83
C TYR A 51 -5.85 -24.18 -1.31
N CYS A 52 -6.87 -23.78 -2.05
CA CYS A 52 -8.29 -24.01 -1.78
C CYS A 52 -8.96 -24.60 -3.03
N PRO A 53 -9.60 -25.78 -2.93
CA PRO A 53 -10.42 -26.31 -4.02
C PRO A 53 -11.61 -25.41 -4.31
N SER A 54 -12.04 -25.29 -5.59
CA SER A 54 -13.17 -24.42 -5.96
C SER A 54 -14.47 -24.71 -5.22
N THR A 55 -14.66 -25.96 -4.77
CA THR A 55 -15.86 -26.40 -4.03
C THR A 55 -15.88 -25.94 -2.57
N GLN A 56 -14.75 -25.45 -2.05
CA GLN A 56 -14.61 -25.02 -0.65
C GLN A 56 -14.42 -23.51 -0.50
N VAL A 57 -14.54 -22.74 -1.58
CA VAL A 57 -14.39 -21.28 -1.56
C VAL A 57 -15.58 -20.65 -0.82
N ASN A 58 -15.39 -20.40 0.47
CA ASN A 58 -16.35 -19.73 1.34
C ASN A 58 -15.64 -19.10 2.55
N SER A 59 -16.36 -18.27 3.31
CA SER A 59 -15.80 -17.58 4.49
C SER A 59 -15.40 -18.53 5.61
N GLY A 60 -16.04 -19.69 5.74
CA GLY A 60 -15.66 -20.69 6.75
C GLY A 60 -14.27 -21.28 6.49
N TRP A 61 -13.98 -21.62 5.23
CA TRP A 61 -12.65 -22.09 4.83
C TRP A 61 -11.60 -21.00 5.03
N LEU A 62 -11.90 -19.77 4.57
CA LEU A 62 -10.96 -18.65 4.68
C LEU A 62 -10.66 -18.28 6.14
N ARG A 63 -11.68 -18.26 7.00
CA ARG A 63 -11.53 -18.08 8.45
C ARG A 63 -10.54 -19.09 9.04
N THR A 64 -10.71 -20.38 8.74
CA THR A 64 -9.82 -21.44 9.22
C THR A 64 -8.39 -21.25 8.70
N ALA A 65 -8.22 -20.91 7.43
CA ALA A 65 -6.90 -20.65 6.86
C ALA A 65 -6.20 -19.43 7.52
N ILE A 66 -6.94 -18.35 7.80
CA ILE A 66 -6.40 -17.20 8.53
C ILE A 66 -6.01 -17.59 9.96
N GLN A 67 -6.83 -18.38 10.65
CA GLN A 67 -6.54 -18.86 12.00
C GLN A 67 -5.27 -19.71 12.05
N GLU A 68 -5.09 -20.63 11.09
CA GLU A 68 -3.87 -21.42 10.95
C GLU A 68 -2.63 -20.52 10.71
N ALA A 69 -2.75 -19.50 9.86
CA ALA A 69 -1.67 -18.55 9.63
C ALA A 69 -1.30 -17.77 10.92
N ILE A 70 -2.29 -17.38 11.74
CA ILE A 70 -2.07 -16.72 13.04
C ILE A 70 -1.35 -17.64 14.02
N GLU A 71 -1.74 -18.91 14.06
CA GLU A 71 -1.10 -19.93 14.89
C GLU A 71 0.35 -20.17 14.47
N GLU A 72 0.62 -20.24 13.16
CA GLU A 72 1.97 -20.42 12.61
C GLU A 72 2.87 -19.19 12.86
N ALA A 73 2.32 -17.98 12.73
CA ALA A 73 3.04 -16.75 13.05
C ALA A 73 3.30 -16.57 14.55
N GLY A 74 2.53 -17.26 15.41
CA GLY A 74 2.59 -17.15 16.87
C GLY A 74 2.02 -15.84 17.44
N ALA A 75 1.51 -14.94 16.58
CA ALA A 75 0.90 -13.68 16.98
C ALA A 75 -0.17 -13.24 15.98
N SER A 76 -1.24 -12.63 16.49
CA SER A 76 -2.30 -12.06 15.67
C SER A 76 -1.94 -10.65 15.20
N PRO A 77 -2.15 -10.30 13.91
CA PRO A 77 -1.91 -8.96 13.42
C PRO A 77 -2.94 -7.96 13.97
N THR A 78 -2.57 -6.68 13.99
CA THR A 78 -3.48 -5.59 14.36
C THR A 78 -4.57 -5.34 13.31
N LYS A 79 -4.27 -5.61 12.04
CA LYS A 79 -5.21 -5.52 10.90
C LYS A 79 -4.69 -6.32 9.71
N ILE A 80 -5.61 -6.69 8.81
CA ILE A 80 -5.30 -7.33 7.52
C ILE A 80 -5.76 -6.40 6.39
N ARG A 81 -4.82 -5.97 5.55
CA ARG A 81 -5.05 -5.20 4.32
C ARG A 81 -5.36 -6.15 3.16
N PHE A 82 -6.24 -5.75 2.27
CA PHE A 82 -6.49 -6.50 1.03
C PHE A 82 -6.99 -5.58 -0.09
N PHE A 83 -6.73 -5.95 -1.35
CA PHE A 83 -7.12 -5.13 -2.50
C PHE A 83 -8.26 -5.74 -3.34
N ARG A 84 -8.57 -7.03 -3.17
CA ARG A 84 -9.61 -7.74 -3.94
C ARG A 84 -11.03 -7.31 -3.54
N ARG A 85 -11.57 -6.28 -4.18
CA ARG A 85 -12.94 -5.79 -3.92
C ARG A 85 -14.02 -6.88 -4.06
N GLN A 86 -13.90 -7.77 -5.04
CA GLN A 86 -14.85 -8.88 -5.24
C GLN A 86 -14.93 -9.81 -4.04
N MET A 87 -13.85 -9.87 -3.26
CA MET A 87 -13.72 -10.74 -2.09
C MET A 87 -13.99 -10.00 -0.79
N ASN A 88 -14.38 -8.72 -0.83
CA ASN A 88 -14.57 -7.87 0.34
C ASN A 88 -15.46 -8.52 1.41
N ASN A 89 -16.68 -8.94 1.04
CA ASN A 89 -17.60 -9.54 2.01
C ASN A 89 -17.05 -10.81 2.64
N MET A 90 -16.35 -11.64 1.86
CA MET A 90 -15.79 -12.90 2.34
C MET A 90 -14.58 -12.68 3.26
N ILE A 91 -13.64 -11.82 2.84
CA ILE A 91 -12.44 -11.48 3.62
C ILE A 91 -12.86 -10.78 4.91
N THR A 92 -13.69 -9.75 4.84
CA THR A 92 -14.18 -9.00 5.99
C THR A 92 -14.85 -9.92 7.00
N LYS A 93 -15.79 -10.77 6.55
CA LYS A 93 -16.45 -11.74 7.44
C LYS A 93 -15.47 -12.71 8.09
N SER A 94 -14.51 -13.23 7.32
CA SER A 94 -13.53 -14.20 7.83
C SER A 94 -12.57 -13.59 8.86
N CYS A 95 -12.16 -12.33 8.64
CA CYS A 95 -11.30 -11.59 9.56
C CYS A 95 -12.06 -11.22 10.85
N GLU A 96 -13.32 -10.77 10.73
CA GLU A 96 -14.19 -10.51 11.88
C GLU A 96 -14.35 -11.75 12.77
N ASP A 97 -14.55 -12.93 12.17
CA ASP A 97 -14.73 -14.19 12.89
C ASP A 97 -13.45 -14.71 13.59
N VAL A 98 -12.27 -14.17 13.25
CA VAL A 98 -11.00 -14.40 13.99
C VAL A 98 -10.60 -13.21 14.86
N GLY A 99 -11.43 -12.16 14.94
CA GLY A 99 -11.19 -10.98 15.77
C GLY A 99 -10.14 -10.01 15.22
N VAL A 100 -9.87 -10.03 13.91
CA VAL A 100 -8.91 -9.13 13.25
C VAL A 100 -9.65 -8.17 12.31
N PRO A 101 -9.42 -6.84 12.39
CA PRO A 101 -9.99 -5.90 11.44
C PRO A 101 -9.49 -6.12 10.01
N ALA A 102 -10.41 -6.26 9.06
CA ALA A 102 -10.10 -6.24 7.63
C ALA A 102 -10.16 -4.81 7.09
N VAL A 103 -9.18 -4.42 6.28
CA VAL A 103 -9.05 -3.07 5.74
C VAL A 103 -8.84 -3.12 4.23
N PRO A 104 -9.84 -2.72 3.42
CA PRO A 104 -9.66 -2.52 1.99
C PRO A 104 -8.57 -1.48 1.73
N SER A 105 -7.51 -1.87 1.02
CA SER A 105 -6.34 -1.01 0.83
C SER A 105 -5.65 -1.30 -0.50
N ARG A 106 -5.13 -0.25 -1.13
CA ARG A 106 -4.20 -0.37 -2.27
C ARG A 106 -2.74 -0.50 -1.82
N ARG A 107 -2.46 -0.33 -0.52
CA ARG A 107 -1.12 -0.46 0.08
C ARG A 107 -0.84 -1.92 0.44
N THR A 108 -0.71 -2.76 -0.58
CA THR A 108 -0.37 -4.19 -0.43
C THR A 108 0.91 -4.51 -1.23
N LEU A 109 2.02 -3.91 -0.80
CA LEU A 109 3.27 -3.87 -1.56
C LEU A 109 3.94 -5.25 -1.64
N VAL A 110 4.14 -5.87 -0.47
CA VAL A 110 4.84 -7.17 -0.37
C VAL A 110 3.99 -8.27 -0.99
N LEU A 111 2.69 -8.25 -0.75
CA LEU A 111 1.74 -9.19 -1.35
C LEU A 111 1.74 -9.08 -2.87
N ASN A 112 1.76 -7.87 -3.43
CA ASN A 112 1.80 -7.71 -4.88
C ASN A 112 3.08 -8.32 -5.47
N GLN A 113 4.24 -8.03 -4.89
CA GLN A 113 5.52 -8.62 -5.32
C GLN A 113 5.50 -10.14 -5.20
N TRP A 114 4.97 -10.66 -4.10
CA TRP A 114 4.90 -12.09 -3.88
C TRP A 114 3.95 -12.79 -4.87
N ILE A 115 2.82 -12.17 -5.21
CA ILE A 115 1.95 -12.66 -6.30
C ILE A 115 2.71 -12.69 -7.63
N GLN A 116 3.45 -11.63 -7.97
CA GLN A 116 4.25 -11.60 -9.21
C GLN A 116 5.35 -12.67 -9.21
N GLN A 117 6.01 -12.89 -8.08
CA GLN A 117 7.00 -13.95 -7.91
C GLN A 117 6.34 -15.33 -8.14
N ARG A 118 5.22 -15.61 -7.47
CA ARG A 118 4.51 -16.90 -7.63
C ARG A 118 4.04 -17.14 -9.05
N MET A 119 3.59 -16.10 -9.76
CA MET A 119 3.23 -16.17 -11.19
C MET A 119 4.41 -16.58 -12.09
N LYS A 120 5.64 -16.22 -11.73
CA LYS A 120 6.85 -16.53 -12.51
C LYS A 120 7.49 -17.86 -12.09
N GLU A 121 7.52 -18.14 -10.80
CA GLU A 121 8.39 -19.17 -10.22
C GLU A 121 7.61 -20.39 -9.71
N VAL A 122 6.37 -20.21 -9.26
CA VAL A 122 5.60 -21.27 -8.58
C VAL A 122 4.53 -21.86 -9.50
N TYR A 123 3.55 -21.07 -9.93
CA TYR A 123 2.43 -21.60 -10.69
C TYR A 123 2.82 -22.28 -12.01
N PRO A 124 3.85 -21.85 -12.75
CA PRO A 124 4.29 -22.57 -13.95
C PRO A 124 4.78 -24.00 -13.71
N GLN A 125 5.12 -24.35 -12.47
CA GLN A 125 5.53 -25.70 -12.08
C GLN A 125 4.36 -26.58 -11.62
N GLU A 126 3.16 -26.00 -11.46
CA GLU A 126 1.99 -26.71 -10.96
C GLU A 126 1.30 -27.51 -12.08
N PRO A 127 0.86 -28.76 -11.80
CA PRO A 127 0.03 -29.51 -12.73
C PRO A 127 -1.23 -28.71 -13.10
N GLY A 128 -1.54 -28.63 -14.39
CA GLY A 128 -2.72 -27.92 -14.88
C GLY A 128 -2.57 -26.40 -15.04
N TYR A 129 -1.36 -25.85 -14.92
CA TYR A 129 -1.06 -24.45 -15.25
C TYR A 129 -1.45 -24.11 -16.69
N GLN A 130 -2.20 -23.02 -16.86
CA GLN A 130 -2.76 -22.63 -18.17
C GLN A 130 -1.97 -21.52 -18.87
N GLY A 131 -0.95 -20.94 -18.26
CA GLY A 131 -0.17 -19.84 -18.86
C GLY A 131 -0.90 -18.49 -19.00
N VAL A 132 -2.21 -18.46 -18.77
CA VAL A 132 -3.04 -17.25 -18.86
C VAL A 132 -3.36 -16.76 -17.47
N ALA A 133 -2.88 -15.56 -17.12
CA ALA A 133 -3.26 -14.91 -15.87
C ALA A 133 -4.80 -14.73 -15.83
N ASN A 134 -5.42 -15.09 -14.70
CA ASN A 134 -6.84 -14.85 -14.53
C ASN A 134 -7.10 -13.33 -14.62
N PRO A 135 -7.99 -12.87 -15.51
CA PRO A 135 -8.34 -11.47 -15.55
C PRO A 135 -8.97 -11.08 -14.21
N SER A 136 -8.28 -10.25 -13.45
CA SER A 136 -8.88 -9.53 -12.33
C SER A 136 -9.73 -8.40 -12.88
N VAL A 137 -10.79 -8.05 -12.15
CA VAL A 137 -11.50 -6.80 -12.44
C VAL A 137 -10.63 -5.66 -11.97
N ARG A 138 -10.29 -4.76 -12.90
CA ARG A 138 -9.60 -3.51 -12.59
C ARG A 138 -10.36 -2.77 -11.50
N LEU A 139 -9.63 -2.27 -10.50
CA LEU A 139 -10.18 -1.35 -9.52
C LEU A 139 -10.76 -0.13 -10.26
N ASP A 140 -12.04 0.18 -10.03
CA ASP A 140 -12.61 1.43 -10.54
C ASP A 140 -11.81 2.60 -9.97
N LYS A 141 -11.42 3.52 -10.85
CA LYS A 141 -10.82 4.79 -10.46
C LYS A 141 -11.95 5.69 -9.97
N PRO A 142 -12.05 5.94 -8.64
CA PRO A 142 -13.07 6.84 -8.12
C PRO A 142 -12.89 8.25 -8.70
N LEU A 143 -13.96 9.02 -8.74
CA LEU A 143 -13.86 10.45 -9.06
C LEU A 143 -13.23 11.19 -7.88
N PRO A 144 -12.15 11.96 -8.09
CA PRO A 144 -11.50 12.68 -7.00
C PRO A 144 -12.43 13.70 -6.34
N GLN A 145 -12.47 13.65 -5.01
CA GLN A 145 -13.27 14.54 -4.16
C GLN A 145 -12.40 15.66 -3.58
N ARG A 146 -13.02 16.71 -3.05
CA ARG A 146 -12.28 17.75 -2.30
C ARG A 146 -11.69 17.11 -1.03
N LEU A 147 -10.46 17.49 -0.70
CA LEU A 147 -9.84 17.13 0.57
C LEU A 147 -10.71 17.61 1.75
N PRO A 148 -10.96 16.78 2.78
CA PRO A 148 -11.67 17.24 3.97
C PRO A 148 -10.93 18.39 4.66
N ASP A 149 -11.66 19.36 5.22
CA ASP A 149 -11.06 20.54 5.87
C ASP A 149 -10.06 20.16 6.99
N ALA A 150 -10.25 19.00 7.62
CA ALA A 150 -9.33 18.48 8.63
C ALA A 150 -7.91 18.24 8.10
N LEU A 151 -7.77 17.96 6.80
CA LEU A 151 -6.53 17.67 6.10
C LEU A 151 -5.94 18.84 5.32
N GLU A 152 -6.67 19.95 5.22
CA GLU A 152 -6.19 21.10 4.46
C GLU A 152 -5.00 21.76 5.18
N GLY A 153 -3.83 21.72 4.52
CA GLY A 153 -2.64 22.47 4.91
C GLY A 153 -2.73 23.94 4.52
N LYS A 154 -1.86 24.79 5.08
CA LYS A 154 -1.79 26.20 4.66
C LYS A 154 -1.06 26.36 3.34
N GLN A 155 0.02 25.62 3.18
CA GLN A 155 0.88 25.63 1.99
C GLN A 155 1.36 24.22 1.71
N TRP A 156 1.81 23.99 0.50
CA TRP A 156 2.49 22.76 0.12
C TRP A 156 3.55 23.06 -0.94
N ALA A 157 4.53 22.18 -1.09
CA ALA A 157 5.56 22.29 -2.11
C ALA A 157 5.95 20.91 -2.64
N PHE A 158 6.33 20.82 -3.92
CA PHE A 158 7.07 19.68 -4.43
C PHE A 158 8.50 19.70 -3.90
N VAL A 159 8.98 18.53 -3.49
CA VAL A 159 10.33 18.35 -2.99
C VAL A 159 10.92 17.06 -3.52
N THR A 160 12.21 16.87 -3.33
CA THR A 160 12.91 15.66 -3.74
C THR A 160 14.01 15.36 -2.75
N LEU A 161 14.08 14.11 -2.30
CA LEU A 161 15.12 13.58 -1.43
C LEU A 161 15.90 12.51 -2.19
N GLU A 162 17.13 12.21 -1.79
CA GLU A 162 17.79 11.01 -2.27
C GLU A 162 17.31 9.78 -1.47
N ALA A 163 17.37 8.60 -2.08
CA ALA A 163 17.05 7.35 -1.39
C ALA A 163 17.99 7.12 -0.18
N SER A 164 19.23 7.57 -0.27
CA SER A 164 20.23 7.59 0.81
C SER A 164 19.80 8.45 2.00
N ASP A 165 19.15 9.61 1.75
CA ASP A 165 18.61 10.46 2.82
C ASP A 165 17.46 9.74 3.54
N LEU A 166 16.55 9.11 2.77
CA LEU A 166 15.43 8.36 3.34
C LEU A 166 15.90 7.15 4.17
N ALA A 167 17.05 6.55 3.85
CA ALA A 167 17.61 5.48 4.67
C ALA A 167 17.96 5.95 6.11
N GLN A 168 18.12 7.25 6.33
CA GLN A 168 18.34 7.87 7.64
C GLN A 168 17.03 8.22 8.37
N MET A 169 15.86 7.87 7.80
CA MET A 169 14.55 8.09 8.42
C MET A 169 14.43 7.60 9.88
N PRO A 170 15.10 6.52 10.33
CA PRO A 170 15.09 6.15 11.76
C PRO A 170 15.67 7.21 12.70
N ASP A 171 16.51 8.11 12.19
CA ASP A 171 17.12 9.21 12.95
C ASP A 171 16.27 10.50 12.89
N TRP A 172 15.15 10.51 12.15
CA TRP A 172 14.28 11.66 12.03
C TRP A 172 13.22 11.69 13.12
N GLU A 173 12.93 12.87 13.65
CA GLU A 173 11.82 13.09 14.57
C GLU A 173 10.49 13.12 13.79
N ILE A 174 9.79 11.97 13.77
CA ILE A 174 8.52 11.76 13.06
C ILE A 174 7.41 11.39 14.05
N GLY A 175 6.36 12.22 14.11
CA GLY A 175 5.20 11.96 14.98
C GLY A 175 4.31 10.81 14.50
N PHE A 176 3.91 10.83 13.23
CA PHE A 176 3.07 9.82 12.60
C PHE A 176 3.65 9.37 11.26
N GLY A 177 3.54 8.10 10.91
CA GLY A 177 4.04 7.66 9.62
C GLY A 177 3.89 6.18 9.37
N GLU A 178 4.22 5.82 8.15
CA GLU A 178 4.43 4.43 7.74
C GLU A 178 5.42 4.42 6.57
N ALA A 179 6.41 3.53 6.64
CA ALA A 179 7.42 3.37 5.61
C ALA A 179 7.56 1.89 5.22
N PHE A 180 8.48 1.64 4.28
CA PHE A 180 8.86 0.30 3.87
C PHE A 180 10.34 0.32 3.43
N PRO A 181 11.03 -0.83 3.49
CA PRO A 181 12.42 -0.93 3.04
C PRO A 181 12.57 -0.58 1.57
N LEU A 182 13.51 0.30 1.25
CA LEU A 182 13.73 0.78 -0.12
C LEU A 182 14.20 -0.33 -1.08
N GLU A 183 14.78 -1.41 -0.54
CA GLU A 183 15.14 -2.61 -1.30
C GLU A 183 13.93 -3.28 -1.96
N LEU A 184 12.72 -3.15 -1.39
CA LEU A 184 11.50 -3.63 -2.04
C LEU A 184 11.25 -2.93 -3.38
N ALA A 185 11.70 -1.69 -3.53
CA ALA A 185 11.55 -0.95 -4.77
C ALA A 185 12.79 -1.02 -5.69
N GLU A 186 13.81 -1.81 -5.33
CA GLU A 186 15.04 -2.01 -6.09
C GLU A 186 15.75 -0.68 -6.44
N LEU A 187 15.79 0.26 -5.48
CA LEU A 187 16.32 1.61 -5.69
C LEU A 187 17.81 1.71 -5.35
N ARG A 188 18.55 2.45 -6.17
CA ARG A 188 19.93 2.87 -5.87
C ARG A 188 19.92 4.01 -4.85
N PRO A 189 20.97 4.17 -4.01
CA PRO A 189 21.04 5.23 -3.01
C PRO A 189 20.88 6.66 -3.57
N GLU A 190 21.40 6.92 -4.77
CA GLU A 190 21.36 8.25 -5.40
C GLU A 190 20.05 8.49 -6.18
N THR A 191 19.13 7.52 -6.19
CA THR A 191 17.84 7.70 -6.87
C THR A 191 17.07 8.83 -6.19
N ARG A 192 16.65 9.80 -6.98
CA ARG A 192 15.85 10.94 -6.53
C ARG A 192 14.40 10.52 -6.31
N ILE A 193 13.95 10.58 -5.07
CA ILE A 193 12.59 10.24 -4.64
C ILE A 193 11.78 11.54 -4.54
N PRO A 194 10.77 11.74 -5.40
CA PRO A 194 9.96 12.95 -5.33
C PRO A 194 8.93 12.83 -4.21
N GLY A 195 8.45 13.97 -3.73
CA GLY A 195 7.42 14.03 -2.72
C GLY A 195 6.76 15.39 -2.65
N ILE A 196 5.84 15.52 -1.70
CA ILE A 196 5.33 16.83 -1.29
C ILE A 196 5.55 17.05 0.20
N LEU A 197 5.76 18.30 0.57
CA LEU A 197 5.64 18.76 1.96
C LEU A 197 4.38 19.58 2.10
N ILE A 198 3.63 19.33 3.17
CA ILE A 198 2.47 20.11 3.59
C ILE A 198 2.87 20.91 4.83
N PHE A 199 2.72 22.22 4.77
CA PHE A 199 3.07 23.15 5.84
C PHE A 199 1.81 23.70 6.51
N SER A 200 1.75 23.62 7.83
CA SER A 200 0.62 24.15 8.59
C SER A 200 0.92 24.27 10.09
N PRO A 201 0.54 25.35 10.79
CA PRO A 201 0.67 25.43 12.25
C PRO A 201 -0.16 24.38 12.99
N ARG A 202 -1.08 23.69 12.28
CA ARG A 202 -1.87 22.55 12.76
C ARG A 202 -1.38 21.22 12.16
N ALA A 203 -0.07 21.11 11.92
CA ALA A 203 0.59 19.93 11.38
C ALA A 203 0.30 18.65 12.18
N LEU A 204 0.40 18.71 13.52
CA LEU A 204 0.13 17.55 14.37
C LEU A 204 -1.31 17.02 14.24
N PRO A 205 -2.37 17.86 14.35
CA PRO A 205 -3.73 17.43 14.04
C PRO A 205 -3.92 16.86 12.62
N ILE A 206 -3.30 17.47 11.60
CA ILE A 206 -3.36 16.98 10.22
C ILE A 206 -2.73 15.58 10.13
N ALA A 207 -1.52 15.42 10.66
CA ALA A 207 -0.81 14.15 10.64
C ALA A 207 -1.55 13.05 11.41
N GLY A 208 -2.15 13.38 12.55
CA GLY A 208 -3.02 12.48 13.30
C GLY A 208 -4.24 12.02 12.49
N TRP A 209 -4.89 12.93 11.75
CA TRP A 209 -6.00 12.56 10.87
C TRP A 209 -5.54 11.69 9.70
N MET A 210 -4.43 12.04 9.06
CA MET A 210 -3.82 11.25 7.99
C MET A 210 -3.44 9.84 8.45
N SER A 211 -3.03 9.66 9.71
CA SER A 211 -2.70 8.34 10.27
C SER A 211 -3.90 7.38 10.33
N GLY A 212 -5.12 7.92 10.30
CA GLY A 212 -6.36 7.14 10.19
C GLY A 212 -6.70 6.71 8.75
N LEU A 213 -5.94 7.16 7.76
CA LEU A 213 -6.13 6.81 6.36
C LEU A 213 -5.19 5.70 5.91
N GLU A 214 -5.68 4.87 5.00
CA GLU A 214 -4.84 3.94 4.25
C GLU A 214 -4.15 4.69 3.11
N MET A 215 -3.05 5.37 3.41
CA MET A 215 -2.27 6.17 2.45
C MET A 215 -1.68 5.28 1.34
N ALA A 216 -2.18 5.40 0.10
CA ALA A 216 -1.73 4.56 -1.01
C ALA A 216 -0.68 5.26 -1.88
N TYR A 217 -1.06 6.29 -2.63
CA TYR A 217 -0.15 7.02 -3.51
C TYR A 217 -0.70 8.37 -3.96
N LEU A 218 0.22 9.27 -4.32
CA LEU A 218 -0.03 10.50 -5.06
C LEU A 218 0.13 10.28 -6.56
N HIS A 219 -0.68 10.92 -7.39
CA HIS A 219 -0.42 11.00 -8.82
C HIS A 219 -0.89 12.35 -9.39
N PHE A 220 -0.28 12.75 -10.50
CA PHE A 220 -0.67 13.94 -11.22
C PHE A 220 -1.68 13.59 -12.32
N ASP A 221 -2.91 14.08 -12.18
CA ASP A 221 -4.00 13.88 -13.12
C ASP A 221 -4.10 15.05 -14.11
N THR A 222 -3.66 14.82 -15.34
CA THR A 222 -3.80 15.78 -16.45
C THR A 222 -5.12 15.66 -17.19
N LYS A 223 -5.86 14.55 -17.02
CA LYS A 223 -7.09 14.27 -17.78
C LYS A 223 -8.27 15.06 -17.26
N GLN A 224 -8.31 15.32 -15.96
CA GLN A 224 -9.39 16.04 -15.31
C GLN A 224 -8.91 17.36 -14.66
N GLY A 225 -8.07 18.11 -15.38
CA GLY A 225 -7.80 19.51 -15.04
C GLY A 225 -6.51 19.78 -14.25
N ASN A 226 -5.44 19.03 -14.51
CA ASN A 226 -4.11 19.21 -13.91
C ASN A 226 -4.17 19.30 -12.38
N ARG A 227 -4.40 18.16 -11.73
CA ARG A 227 -4.56 18.10 -10.27
C ARG A 227 -3.59 17.10 -9.66
N LEU A 228 -3.06 17.42 -8.48
CA LEU A 228 -2.38 16.45 -7.66
C LEU A 228 -3.42 15.71 -6.83
N ILE A 229 -3.46 14.39 -6.98
CA ILE A 229 -4.48 13.51 -6.40
C ILE A 229 -3.82 12.55 -5.42
N LEU A 230 -4.39 12.43 -4.22
CA LEU A 230 -4.06 11.41 -3.23
C LEU A 230 -5.11 10.29 -3.27
N GLU A 231 -4.67 9.08 -3.54
CA GLU A 231 -5.47 7.87 -3.38
C GLU A 231 -5.28 7.30 -1.98
N THR A 232 -6.38 7.00 -1.30
CA THR A 232 -6.36 6.29 -0.01
C THR A 232 -7.33 5.11 -0.03
N GLY A 233 -7.15 4.16 0.88
CA GLY A 233 -8.02 2.99 1.02
C GLY A 233 -8.16 2.22 -0.29
N ALA A 234 -9.34 1.67 -0.54
CA ALA A 234 -9.64 0.94 -1.76
C ALA A 234 -10.31 1.81 -2.83
N THR A 235 -11.02 2.88 -2.44
CA THR A 235 -11.96 3.61 -3.30
C THR A 235 -11.91 5.12 -3.14
N GLU A 236 -11.05 5.64 -2.28
CA GLU A 236 -11.04 7.06 -1.92
C GLU A 236 -9.97 7.78 -2.74
N SER A 237 -10.33 8.96 -3.23
CA SER A 237 -9.47 9.80 -4.06
C SER A 237 -9.72 11.26 -3.74
N TRP A 238 -8.65 12.01 -3.50
CA TRP A 238 -8.71 13.35 -2.93
C TRP A 238 -7.87 14.32 -3.76
N VAL A 239 -8.45 15.46 -4.11
CA VAL A 239 -7.70 16.57 -4.73
C VAL A 239 -6.87 17.26 -3.65
N VAL A 240 -5.56 17.04 -3.66
CA VAL A 240 -4.60 17.70 -2.77
C VAL A 240 -4.34 19.13 -3.25
N ALA A 241 -4.15 19.30 -4.55
CA ALA A 241 -3.88 20.60 -5.14
C ALA A 241 -4.37 20.71 -6.59
N ASN A 242 -4.75 21.92 -6.99
CA ASN A 242 -4.99 22.27 -8.38
C ASN A 242 -3.73 22.94 -8.95
N ILE A 243 -3.21 22.43 -10.05
CA ILE A 243 -2.00 22.93 -10.70
C ILE A 243 -2.39 23.97 -11.74
N ARG A 244 -2.20 25.24 -11.39
CA ARG A 244 -2.79 26.38 -12.13
C ARG A 244 -1.78 27.25 -12.87
N THR A 245 -0.49 27.16 -12.55
CA THR A 245 0.55 27.98 -13.18
C THR A 245 1.48 27.12 -14.04
N PRO A 246 2.13 27.70 -15.08
CA PRO A 246 3.10 26.97 -15.90
C PRO A 246 4.27 26.40 -15.08
N GLU A 247 4.70 27.11 -14.04
CA GLU A 247 5.80 26.69 -13.17
C GLU A 247 5.40 25.44 -12.36
N LEU A 248 4.24 25.48 -11.70
CA LEU A 248 3.73 24.32 -10.96
C LEU A 248 3.42 23.13 -11.89
N LEU A 249 3.05 23.40 -13.15
CA LEU A 249 2.86 22.35 -14.14
C LEU A 249 4.18 21.66 -14.48
N ALA A 250 5.27 22.41 -14.65
CA ALA A 250 6.59 21.85 -14.88
C ALA A 250 7.07 21.02 -13.68
N GLU A 251 6.84 21.50 -12.45
CA GLU A 251 7.16 20.74 -11.23
C GLU A 251 6.34 19.45 -11.11
N ALA A 252 5.04 19.49 -11.40
CA ALA A 252 4.17 18.30 -11.36
C ALA A 252 4.56 17.25 -12.43
N GLN A 253 5.02 17.70 -13.60
CA GLN A 253 5.61 16.84 -14.62
C GLN A 253 6.93 16.23 -14.13
N GLY A 254 7.81 17.04 -13.53
CA GLY A 254 9.05 16.58 -12.92
C GLY A 254 8.82 15.55 -11.82
N PHE A 255 7.81 15.76 -10.96
CA PHE A 255 7.36 14.80 -9.95
C PHE A 255 6.98 13.47 -10.60
N THR A 256 6.16 13.48 -11.66
CA THR A 256 5.75 12.25 -12.37
C THR A 256 6.94 11.50 -12.94
N VAL A 257 7.86 12.20 -13.63
CA VAL A 257 9.06 11.59 -14.22
C VAL A 257 9.98 11.00 -13.16
N ALA A 258 10.26 11.74 -12.08
CA ALA A 258 11.09 11.25 -10.99
C ALA A 258 10.45 10.04 -10.28
N LYS A 259 9.11 10.03 -10.14
CA LYS A 259 8.38 8.93 -9.52
C LYS A 259 8.47 7.66 -10.37
N GLU A 260 8.37 7.79 -11.69
CA GLU A 260 8.58 6.66 -12.62
C GLU A 260 10.02 6.12 -12.52
N GLN A 261 11.02 6.99 -12.47
CA GLN A 261 12.43 6.61 -12.27
C GLN A 261 12.69 5.97 -10.90
N ALA A 262 11.87 6.29 -9.90
CA ALA A 262 11.89 5.72 -8.57
C ALA A 262 10.96 4.49 -8.41
N ASN A 263 10.59 3.82 -9.50
CA ASN A 263 9.71 2.63 -9.46
C ASN A 263 8.41 2.86 -8.69
N GLY A 264 7.82 4.05 -8.84
CA GLY A 264 6.59 4.46 -8.19
C GLY A 264 6.76 5.00 -6.76
N VAL A 265 7.98 4.96 -6.19
CA VAL A 265 8.26 5.43 -4.83
C VAL A 265 8.25 6.95 -4.77
N HIS A 266 7.59 7.47 -3.75
CA HIS A 266 7.46 8.89 -3.46
C HIS A 266 7.02 9.06 -1.99
N PHE A 267 6.89 10.30 -1.51
CA PHE A 267 6.49 10.54 -0.12
C PHE A 267 5.56 11.74 0.08
N ILE A 268 4.94 11.78 1.26
CA ILE A 268 4.26 12.96 1.80
C ILE A 268 4.83 13.25 3.18
N GLY A 269 5.31 14.48 3.39
CA GLY A 269 5.69 15.00 4.71
C GLY A 269 4.75 16.09 5.18
N VAL A 270 4.55 16.21 6.49
CA VAL A 270 3.73 17.25 7.13
C VAL A 270 4.56 17.93 8.20
N GLN A 271 4.72 19.25 8.10
CA GLN A 271 5.55 20.07 8.99
C GLN A 271 4.80 21.32 9.46
N SER A 272 5.21 21.91 10.59
CA SER A 272 4.61 23.14 11.10
C SER A 272 4.80 24.31 10.14
N ASP A 273 5.99 24.39 9.56
CA ASP A 273 6.46 25.45 8.69
C ASP A 273 7.73 24.99 7.92
N PRO A 274 8.17 25.73 6.89
CA PRO A 274 9.31 25.34 6.05
C PRO A 274 10.69 25.33 6.72
N GLN A 275 10.83 25.84 7.94
CA GLN A 275 12.10 25.82 8.68
C GLN A 275 12.15 24.70 9.74
N SER A 276 11.04 23.98 9.93
CA SER A 276 10.97 22.83 10.82
C SER A 276 11.92 21.73 10.37
N GLN A 277 12.70 21.20 11.31
CA GLN A 277 13.50 19.98 11.10
C GLN A 277 12.69 18.72 11.43
N ASP A 278 11.61 18.87 12.19
CA ASP A 278 10.76 17.77 12.62
C ASP A 278 9.61 17.56 11.63
N PHE A 279 9.14 16.31 11.55
CA PHE A 279 7.92 15.95 10.82
C PHE A 279 6.80 15.62 11.80
N ALA A 280 5.70 16.36 11.73
CA ALA A 280 4.47 15.94 12.40
C ALA A 280 3.98 14.60 11.84
N GLY A 281 4.19 14.38 10.53
CA GLY A 281 4.12 13.04 9.97
C GLY A 281 4.82 12.88 8.63
N PHE A 282 5.16 11.64 8.30
CA PHE A 282 5.88 11.27 7.08
C PHE A 282 5.44 9.89 6.60
N TRP A 283 5.01 9.78 5.34
CA TRP A 283 4.63 8.52 4.72
C TRP A 283 5.44 8.27 3.47
N LEU A 284 6.15 7.14 3.45
CA LEU A 284 6.73 6.60 2.22
C LEU A 284 5.68 5.78 1.49
N LEU A 285 5.48 6.08 0.21
CA LEU A 285 4.41 5.56 -0.62
C LEU A 285 4.98 4.92 -1.88
N GLN A 286 4.26 3.97 -2.46
CA GLN A 286 4.60 3.39 -3.75
C GLN A 286 3.32 3.16 -4.56
N GLU A 287 3.26 3.70 -5.77
CA GLU A 287 2.21 3.33 -6.70
C GLU A 287 2.59 2.00 -7.37
N ILE A 288 1.79 0.97 -7.09
CA ILE A 288 1.96 -0.37 -7.66
C ILE A 288 0.78 -0.72 -8.56
N ASN A 289 1.05 -1.52 -9.58
CA ASN A 289 0.01 -2.11 -10.41
C ASN A 289 -0.52 -3.35 -9.71
N LEU A 290 -1.75 -3.27 -9.20
CA LEU A 290 -2.44 -4.39 -8.57
C LEU A 290 -3.11 -5.26 -9.66
N PRO A 291 -3.02 -6.60 -9.53
CA PRO A 291 -3.44 -7.53 -10.56
C PRO A 291 -4.93 -7.64 -10.72
#